data_AF-A0AAU8J6W6-F1
#
_entry.id   AF-A0AAU8J6W6-F1
#
_cell.length_a   1.000
_cell.length_b   1.000
_cell.length_c   1.000
_cell.angle_alpha   90.00
_cell.angle_beta   90.00
_cell.angle_gamma   90.00
#
_symmetry.space_group_name_H-M   'P 1'
#
loop_
_entity.id
_entity.type
_entity.pdbx_description
1 polymer ?
#
loop_
_entity_poly.entity_id
_entity_poly.type
_entity_poly.pdbx_seq_one_letter_code
_entity_poly.pdbx_strand_id
1 'polypeptide(L)'
;MTVPQHPWLWSQADTYAHHFRRYVKQDLIIKLKAAGFKVVKVTSFVSLLLPLMLISRLNQQSKAKNYDPSSELKISGTLNKILEKVLDIERWLIQLGLSFPLGGSLLVIAYKI
;
A
#
# COMPACT_ATOMS: atom_id res chain seq x y z
N MET A 1 1.73 -1.62 -12.58
CA MET A 1 2.71 -1.93 -11.50
C MET A 1 2.18 -1.41 -10.18
N THR A 2 2.40 -2.13 -9.09
CA THR A 2 2.11 -1.66 -7.72
C THR A 2 3.42 -1.53 -6.92
N VAL A 3 3.51 -0.51 -6.07
CA VAL A 3 4.66 -0.31 -5.16
C VAL A 3 4.21 0.19 -3.79
N PRO A 4 4.91 -0.14 -2.70
CA PRO A 4 4.60 0.39 -1.37
C PRO A 4 4.68 1.93 -1.34
N GLN A 5 3.73 2.57 -0.66
CA GLN A 5 3.62 4.03 -0.59
C GLN A 5 4.06 4.56 0.77
N HIS A 6 4.55 5.81 0.80
CA HIS A 6 4.93 6.57 1.99
C HIS A 6 6.10 6.00 2.81
N PRO A 7 7.32 6.56 2.70
CA PRO A 7 8.48 6.10 3.49
C PRO A 7 8.23 6.03 5.01
N TRP A 8 7.48 6.98 5.56
CA TRP A 8 7.13 7.04 6.98
C TRP A 8 6.22 5.88 7.44
N LEU A 9 5.61 5.14 6.50
CA LEU A 9 4.79 3.98 6.79
C LEU A 9 5.63 2.69 6.91
N TRP A 10 6.96 2.75 6.80
CA TRP A 10 7.84 1.58 6.90
C TRP A 10 7.70 0.83 8.23
N SER A 11 7.74 -0.51 8.20
CA SER A 11 7.79 -1.35 9.41
C SER A 11 8.46 -2.70 9.17
N GLN A 12 8.50 -3.54 10.21
CA GLN A 12 9.03 -4.90 10.13
C GLN A 12 8.27 -5.77 9.11
N ALA A 13 6.97 -5.51 8.89
CA ALA A 13 6.20 -6.18 7.84
C ALA A 13 6.79 -5.94 6.44
N ASP A 14 7.33 -4.74 6.17
CA ASP A 14 8.01 -4.47 4.89
C ASP A 14 9.31 -5.25 4.76
N THR A 15 10.06 -5.35 5.87
CA THR A 15 11.32 -6.09 5.91
C THR A 15 11.07 -7.59 5.71
N TYR A 16 10.05 -8.12 6.36
CA TYR A 16 9.60 -9.51 6.22
C TYR A 16 9.07 -9.80 4.80
N ALA A 17 8.35 -8.85 4.19
CA ALA A 17 7.91 -8.94 2.80
C ALA A 17 9.03 -8.69 1.77
N HIS A 18 10.29 -8.56 2.21
CA HIS A 18 11.46 -8.28 1.37
C HIS A 18 11.31 -7.02 0.50
N HIS A 19 10.54 -6.04 0.98
CA HIS A 19 10.54 -4.73 0.35
C HIS A 19 11.87 -4.03 0.61
N PHE A 20 12.34 -3.28 -0.38
CA PHE A 20 13.56 -2.46 -0.26
C PHE A 20 13.26 -0.98 -0.02
N ARG A 21 12.09 -0.49 -0.43
CA ARG A 21 11.69 0.90 -0.27
C ARG A 21 10.19 1.13 -0.43
N ARG A 22 9.70 2.18 0.23
CA ARG A 22 8.41 2.82 -0.02
C ARG A 22 8.60 4.10 -0.84
N TYR A 23 7.64 4.44 -1.68
CA TYR A 23 7.73 5.57 -2.62
C TYR A 23 6.78 6.72 -2.24
N VAL A 24 7.23 7.95 -2.51
CA VAL A 24 6.36 9.12 -2.60
C VAL A 24 5.84 9.19 -4.04
N LYS A 25 4.57 9.56 -4.21
CA LYS A 25 3.89 9.59 -5.53
C LYS A 25 4.64 10.42 -6.56
N GLN A 26 5.01 11.65 -6.20
CA GLN A 26 5.72 12.59 -7.08
C GLN A 26 7.08 12.04 -7.50
N ASP A 27 7.85 11.53 -6.54
CA ASP A 27 9.15 10.89 -6.79
C ASP A 27 9.08 9.74 -7.78
N LEU A 28 8.07 8.87 -7.64
CA LEU A 28 7.87 7.73 -8.53
C LEU A 28 7.56 8.19 -9.96
N ILE A 29 6.74 9.23 -10.11
CA ILE A 29 6.42 9.81 -11.42
C ILE A 29 7.66 10.40 -12.08
N ILE A 30 8.49 11.14 -11.33
CA ILE A 30 9.74 11.72 -11.83
C ILE A 30 10.68 10.61 -12.32
N LYS A 31 10.87 9.56 -11.52
CA LYS A 31 11.73 8.42 -11.87
C LYS A 31 11.24 7.68 -13.11
N LEU A 32 9.93 7.45 -13.22
CA LEU A 32 9.36 6.79 -14.41
C LEU A 32 9.56 7.63 -15.67
N LYS A 33 9.30 8.95 -15.60
CA LYS A 33 9.53 9.86 -16.73
C LYS A 33 11.01 9.88 -17.15
N ALA A 34 11.93 9.97 -16.19
CA ALA A 34 13.37 9.93 -16.45
C ALA A 34 13.82 8.60 -17.09
N ALA A 35 13.13 7.50 -16.78
CA ALA A 35 13.36 6.19 -17.38
C ALA A 35 12.68 6.02 -18.77
N GLY A 36 12.12 7.08 -19.35
CA GLY A 36 11.48 7.05 -20.68
C GLY A 36 10.04 6.53 -20.66
N PHE A 37 9.36 6.52 -19.51
CA PHE A 37 7.95 6.12 -19.46
C PHE A 37 6.99 7.31 -19.51
N LYS A 38 5.92 7.16 -20.28
CA LYS A 38 4.73 8.00 -20.18
C LYS A 38 3.77 7.44 -19.14
N VAL A 39 3.57 8.22 -18.08
CA VAL A 39 2.66 7.86 -16.98
C VAL A 39 1.22 8.20 -17.38
N VAL A 40 0.33 7.21 -17.36
CA VAL A 40 -1.10 7.34 -17.74
C VAL A 40 -1.97 7.57 -16.51
N LYS A 41 -1.79 6.79 -15.45
CA LYS A 41 -2.56 6.91 -14.19
C LYS A 41 -1.69 6.58 -12.99
N VAL A 42 -1.86 7.35 -11.92
CA VAL A 42 -1.28 7.07 -10.60
C VAL A 42 -2.32 7.32 -9.51
N THR A 43 -2.71 6.26 -8.82
CA THR A 43 -3.65 6.32 -7.68
C THR A 43 -3.10 5.53 -6.50
N SER A 44 -3.51 5.91 -5.30
CA SER A 44 -3.28 5.09 -4.12
C SER A 44 -4.33 3.97 -4.06
N PHE A 45 -4.00 2.87 -3.38
CA PHE A 45 -4.90 1.79 -2.98
C PHE A 45 -4.50 1.26 -1.60
N VAL A 46 -5.36 0.45 -0.97
CA VAL A 46 -5.39 0.23 0.47
C VAL A 46 -5.58 1.57 1.21
N SER A 47 -6.47 2.39 0.68
CA SER A 47 -6.79 3.73 1.16
C SER A 47 -7.85 3.69 2.25
N LEU A 48 -8.93 2.92 2.05
CA LEU A 48 -10.00 2.76 3.04
C LEU A 48 -9.50 2.06 4.31
N LEU A 49 -8.56 1.11 4.15
CA LEU A 49 -7.93 0.40 5.26
C LEU A 49 -6.69 1.09 5.82
N LEU A 50 -6.32 2.26 5.31
CA LEU A 50 -5.13 2.98 5.77
C LEU A 50 -5.14 3.28 7.28
N PRO A 51 -6.24 3.75 7.90
CA PRO A 51 -6.26 3.98 9.34
C PRO A 51 -6.02 2.71 10.17
N LEU A 52 -6.62 1.58 9.74
CA LEU A 52 -6.41 0.29 10.41
C LEU A 52 -4.96 -0.18 10.26
N MET A 53 -4.38 -0.02 9.07
CA MET A 53 -2.98 -0.30 8.83
C MET A 53 -2.07 0.54 9.75
N LEU A 54 -2.35 1.83 9.91
CA LEU A 54 -1.60 2.72 10.81
C LEU A 54 -1.63 2.23 12.26
N ILE A 55 -2.83 1.90 12.77
CA ILE A 55 -2.99 1.37 14.13
C ILE A 55 -2.17 0.09 14.31
N SER A 56 -2.20 -0.81 13.33
CA SER A 56 -1.37 -2.03 13.34
C SER A 56 0.11 -1.68 13.44
N ARG A 57 0.60 -0.72 12.65
CA ARG A 57 2.02 -0.33 12.63
C ARG A 57 2.45 0.32 13.95
N LEU A 58 1.62 1.17 14.55
CA LEU A 58 1.88 1.79 15.85
C LEU A 58 1.98 0.73 16.96
N ASN A 59 1.10 -0.27 16.93
CA ASN A 59 1.11 -1.38 17.88
C ASN A 59 2.33 -2.32 17.72
N GLN A 60 2.92 -2.38 16.52
CA GLN A 60 4.14 -3.15 16.27
C GLN A 60 5.39 -2.42 16.74
N GLN A 61 5.46 -1.09 16.53
CA GLN A 61 6.59 -0.29 17.01
C GLN A 61 6.73 -0.35 18.53
N SER A 62 5.62 -0.38 19.27
CA SER A 62 5.64 -0.53 20.74
C SER A 62 6.06 -1.92 21.22
N LYS A 63 5.97 -2.95 20.35
CA LYS A 63 6.33 -4.35 20.63
C LYS A 63 7.63 -4.79 19.96
N ALA A 64 8.50 -3.85 19.57
CA ALA A 64 9.65 -4.09 18.69
C ALA A 64 10.59 -5.26 19.06
N LYS A 65 10.62 -5.70 20.33
CA LYS A 65 11.39 -6.88 20.77
C LYS A 65 10.75 -8.24 20.44
N ASN A 66 9.44 -8.30 20.17
CA ASN A 66 8.66 -9.52 19.94
C ASN A 66 7.74 -9.38 18.72
N TYR A 67 8.29 -8.99 17.57
CA TYR A 67 7.51 -8.96 16.33
C TYR A 67 7.26 -10.40 15.85
N ASP A 68 6.01 -10.83 15.94
CA ASP A 68 5.55 -12.10 15.38
C ASP A 68 4.84 -11.83 14.04
N PRO A 69 5.48 -12.02 12.89
CA PRO A 69 4.84 -11.84 11.59
C PRO A 69 3.65 -12.78 11.38
N SER A 70 3.60 -13.92 12.08
CA SER A 70 2.45 -14.83 12.02
C SER A 70 1.21 -14.24 12.69
N SER A 71 1.36 -13.26 13.60
CA SER A 71 0.23 -12.60 14.26
C SER A 71 -0.60 -11.74 13.30
N GLU A 72 0.02 -11.13 12.28
CA GLU A 72 -0.69 -10.44 11.21
C GLU A 72 -1.46 -11.41 10.31
N LEU A 73 -1.01 -12.65 10.20
CA LEU A 73 -1.64 -13.70 9.40
C LEU A 73 -2.74 -14.46 10.17
N LYS A 74 -2.72 -14.38 11.52
CA LYS A 74 -3.73 -14.96 12.42
C LYS A 74 -4.97 -14.06 12.54
N ILE A 75 -5.55 -13.69 11.38
CA ILE A 75 -6.82 -12.97 11.31
C ILE A 75 -7.96 -13.98 11.29
N SER A 76 -9.03 -13.75 12.07
CA SER A 76 -10.21 -14.62 12.02
C SER A 76 -10.83 -14.60 10.62
N GLY A 77 -11.36 -15.74 10.16
CA GLY A 77 -11.90 -15.86 8.80
C GLY A 77 -12.98 -14.81 8.49
N THR A 78 -13.80 -14.44 9.48
CA THR A 78 -14.82 -13.38 9.34
C THR A 78 -14.20 -12.01 9.15
N LEU A 79 -13.19 -11.65 9.94
CA LEU A 79 -12.52 -10.35 9.81
C LEU A 79 -11.81 -10.26 8.46
N ASN A 80 -11.13 -11.33 8.02
CA ASN A 80 -10.49 -11.36 6.71
C ASN A 80 -11.49 -11.11 5.57
N LYS A 81 -12.67 -11.76 5.61
CA LYS A 81 -13.74 -11.53 4.63
C LYS A 81 -14.24 -10.08 4.63
N ILE A 82 -14.35 -9.44 5.79
CA ILE A 82 -14.77 -8.02 5.88
C ILE A 82 -13.70 -7.13 5.24
N LEU A 83 -12.43 -7.33 5.58
CA LEU A 83 -11.32 -6.56 5.01
C LEU A 83 -11.22 -6.74 3.49
N GLU A 84 -11.41 -7.97 3.01
CA GLU A 84 -11.47 -8.29 1.59
C GLU A 84 -12.63 -7.54 0.90
N LYS A 85 -13.83 -7.54 1.48
CA LYS A 85 -14.97 -6.80 0.92
C LYS A 85 -14.73 -5.29 0.87
N VAL A 86 -14.06 -4.72 1.86
CA VAL A 86 -13.67 -3.29 1.83
C VAL A 86 -12.71 -3.01 0.67
N LEU A 87 -11.73 -3.90 0.43
CA LEU A 87 -10.81 -3.77 -0.69
C LEU A 87 -11.50 -3.99 -2.05
N ASP A 88 -12.49 -4.88 -2.12
CA ASP A 88 -13.30 -5.07 -3.33
C ASP A 88 -14.11 -3.80 -3.66
N ILE A 89 -14.71 -3.16 -2.66
CA ILE A 89 -15.40 -1.87 -2.82
C ILE A 89 -14.41 -0.81 -3.31
N GLU A 90 -13.24 -0.69 -2.68
CA GLU A 90 -12.21 0.25 -3.12
C GLU A 90 -11.78 -0.02 -4.57
N ARG A 91 -11.57 -1.28 -4.95
CA ARG A 91 -11.22 -1.67 -6.33
C ARG A 91 -12.30 -1.22 -7.31
N TRP A 92 -13.57 -1.44 -6.98
CA TRP A 92 -14.70 -1.01 -7.80
C TRP A 92 -14.73 0.52 -7.95
N LEU A 93 -14.52 1.28 -6.87
CA LEU A 93 -14.41 2.74 -6.92
C LEU A 93 -13.26 3.21 -7.83
N ILE A 94 -12.09 2.57 -7.75
CA ILE A 94 -10.95 2.89 -8.63
C ILE A 94 -11.27 2.61 -10.10
N GLN A 95 -11.98 1.51 -10.37
CA GLN A 95 -12.43 1.14 -11.72
C GLN A 95 -13.45 2.15 -12.29
N LEU A 96 -14.32 2.70 -11.44
CA LEU A 96 -15.23 3.80 -11.81
C LEU A 96 -14.52 5.13 -12.09
N GLY A 97 -13.21 5.22 -11.84
CA GLY A 97 -12.39 6.39 -12.15
C GLY A 97 -11.97 7.21 -10.93
N LEU A 98 -12.44 6.88 -9.72
CA LEU A 98 -11.98 7.56 -8.52
C LEU A 98 -10.48 7.35 -8.31
N SER A 99 -9.82 8.40 -7.83
CA SER A 99 -8.40 8.38 -7.52
C SER A 99 -8.20 8.78 -6.06
N PHE A 100 -7.48 7.95 -5.32
CA PHE A 100 -7.22 8.18 -3.90
C PHE A 100 -5.88 8.89 -3.69
N PRO A 101 -5.84 9.97 -2.89
CA PRO A 101 -4.61 10.74 -2.67
C PRO A 101 -3.62 10.04 -1.72
N LEU A 102 -4.12 9.21 -0.79
CA LEU A 102 -3.36 8.52 0.24
C LEU A 102 -3.75 7.05 0.31
N GLY A 103 -2.81 6.16 0.60
CA GLY A 103 -3.05 4.73 0.75
C GLY A 103 -1.79 3.99 1.17
N GLY A 104 -1.93 2.69 1.45
CA GLY A 104 -0.79 1.85 1.82
C GLY A 104 0.18 1.59 0.67
N SER A 105 -0.31 1.68 -0.57
CA SER A 105 0.44 1.40 -1.79
C SER A 105 -0.02 2.25 -2.98
N LEU A 106 0.87 2.45 -3.96
CA LEU A 106 0.61 3.14 -5.23
C LEU A 106 0.36 2.12 -6.34
N LEU A 107 -0.68 2.37 -7.13
CA LEU A 107 -0.93 1.74 -8.42
C LEU A 107 -0.53 2.71 -9.54
N VAL A 108 0.32 2.24 -10.45
CA VAL A 108 0.77 3.01 -11.61
C VAL A 108 0.52 2.25 -12.91
N ILE A 109 -0.02 2.98 -13.88
CA ILE A 109 -0.15 2.58 -15.28
C ILE A 109 0.74 3.51 -16.10
N ALA A 110 1.71 2.94 -16.81
CA ALA A 110 2.65 3.66 -17.67
C ALA A 110 3.12 2.76 -18.81
N TYR A 111 3.52 3.36 -19.94
CA TYR A 111 4.14 2.66 -21.06
C TYR A 111 5.46 3.33 -21.44
N LYS A 112 6.40 2.55 -21.97
CA LYS A 112 7.69 3.07 -22.41
C LYS A 112 7.53 3.75 -23.77
N ILE A 113 8.10 4.95 -23.90
CA ILE A 113 8.22 5.67 -25.17
C ILE A 113 9.45 5.13 -25.92
#